data_AF-A0A1M6EJU4-F1
#
_entry.id   AF-A0A1M6EJU4-F1
#
_cell.length_a   1.000
_cell.length_b   1.000
_cell.length_c   1.000
_cell.angle_alpha   90.00
_cell.angle_beta   90.00
_cell.angle_gamma   90.00
#
_symmetry.space_group_name_H-M   'P 1'
#
loop_
_entity.id
_entity.type
_entity.pdbx_description
1 polymer ?
#
loop_
_entity_poly.entity_id
_entity_poly.type
_entity_poly.pdbx_seq_one_letter_code
_entity_poly.pdbx_strand_id
1 'polypeptide(L)' 'MSLLTEKEILNYAFKMAIEMEQKRQAKYAFLARNARDKKLQELFGNFAVTSRRRIALMKTEMKNLNIG' A
#
# COMPACT_ATOMS: atom_id res chain seq x y z
N MET A 1 16.28 -25.70 -10.37
CA MET A 1 15.55 -24.50 -9.91
C MET A 1 16.58 -23.40 -9.76
N SER A 2 16.50 -22.29 -10.50
CA SER A 2 17.38 -21.16 -10.22
C SER A 2 16.92 -20.52 -8.91
N LEU A 3 17.84 -20.34 -7.98
CA LEU A 3 17.57 -19.57 -6.76
C LEU A 3 17.32 -18.13 -7.19
N LEU A 4 16.20 -17.55 -6.74
CA LEU A 4 15.94 -16.13 -6.93
C LEU A 4 17.06 -15.32 -6.29
N THR A 5 17.52 -14.30 -7.00
CA THR A 5 18.44 -13.32 -6.44
C THR A 5 17.74 -12.53 -5.33
N GLU A 6 18.52 -12.01 -4.39
CA GLU A 6 18.01 -11.14 -3.32
C GLU A 6 17.17 -9.97 -3.88
N LYS A 7 17.59 -9.40 -5.01
CA LYS A 7 16.86 -8.34 -5.71
C LYS A 7 15.49 -8.79 -6.21
N GLU A 8 15.36 -10.00 -6.73
CA GLU A 8 14.07 -10.54 -7.19
C GLU A 8 13.13 -10.81 -6.02
N ILE A 9 13.66 -11.33 -4.90
CA ILE A 9 12.90 -11.54 -3.66
C ILE A 9 12.39 -10.20 -3.13
N LEU A 10 13.25 -9.18 -3.07
CA LEU A 10 12.87 -7.83 -2.64
C LEU A 10 11.82 -7.22 -3.59
N ASN A 11 12.02 -7.31 -4.90
CA ASN A 11 11.07 -6.78 -5.89
C ASN A 11 9.68 -7.42 -5.72
N TYR A 12 9.65 -8.75 -5.57
CA TYR A 12 8.41 -9.49 -5.35
C TYR A 12 7.72 -9.06 -4.04
N ALA A 13 8.48 -8.95 -2.94
CA ALA A 13 7.95 -8.53 -1.65
C ALA A 13 7.35 -7.11 -1.71
N PHE A 14 8.03 -6.16 -2.35
CA PHE A 14 7.51 -4.81 -2.54
C PHE A 14 6.25 -4.77 -3.41
N LYS A 15 6.20 -5.54 -4.50
CA LYS A 15 5.01 -5.64 -5.38
C LYS A 15 3.81 -6.17 -4.60
N MET A 16 3.99 -7.24 -3.84
CA MET A 16 2.96 -7.81 -2.96
C MET A 16 2.49 -6.80 -1.91
N ALA A 17 3.42 -6.11 -1.23
CA ALA A 17 3.08 -5.12 -0.22
C ALA A 17 2.30 -3.92 -0.80
N ILE A 18 2.69 -3.44 -1.99
CA ILE A 18 1.97 -2.37 -2.70
C ILE A 18 0.56 -2.82 -3.06
N GLU A 19 0.38 -4.03 -3.61
CA GLU A 19 -0.94 -4.55 -3.97
C GLU A 19 -1.86 -4.66 -2.74
N MET A 20 -1.34 -5.18 -1.62
CA MET A 20 -2.07 -5.24 -0.37
C MET A 20 -2.46 -3.84 0.14
N GLU A 21 -1.56 -2.88 0.05
CA GLU A 21 -1.81 -1.50 0.48
C GLU A 21 -2.84 -0.79 -0.42
N GLN A 22 -2.85 -1.09 -1.72
CA GLN A 22 -3.87 -0.61 -2.66
C GLN A 22 -5.27 -1.16 -2.29
N LYS A 23 -5.35 -2.46 -1.97
CA LYS A 23 -6.60 -3.08 -1.48
C LYS A 23 -7.08 -2.44 -0.18
N ARG A 24 -6.16 -2.18 0.76
CA ARG A 24 -6.46 -1.46 2.02
C ARG A 24 -6.96 -0.05 1.77
N GLN A 25 -6.28 0.72 0.92
CA GLN A 25 -6.70 2.06 0.53
C GLN A 25 -8.13 2.05 -0.02
N ALA A 26 -8.43 1.16 -0.97
CA ALA A 26 -9.75 1.06 -1.57
C ALA A 26 -10.82 0.69 -0.54
N LYS A 27 -10.53 -0.26 0.35
CA LYS A 27 -11.42 -0.66 1.46
C LYS A 27 -11.73 0.52 2.38
N TYR A 28 -10.71 1.25 2.83
CA TYR A 28 -10.93 2.39 3.73
C TYR A 28 -11.65 3.55 3.03
N ALA A 29 -11.36 3.82 1.75
CA ALA A 29 -12.10 4.81 0.98
C ALA A 29 -13.58 4.42 0.78
N PHE A 30 -13.87 3.13 0.61
CA PHE A 30 -15.24 2.63 0.58
C PHE A 30 -15.92 2.81 1.95
N LEU A 31 -15.28 2.40 3.04
CA LEU A 31 -15.84 2.53 4.39
C LEU A 31 -16.07 4.00 4.77
N ALA A 32 -15.14 4.90 4.45
CA ALA A 32 -15.31 6.34 4.69
C ALA A 32 -16.53 6.91 3.98
N ARG A 33 -16.80 6.50 2.73
CA ARG A 33 -17.95 6.96 1.95
C ARG A 33 -19.30 6.43 2.45
N ASN A 34 -19.30 5.27 3.12
CA ASN A 34 -20.51 4.58 3.55
C ASN A 34 -20.77 4.67 5.07
N ALA A 35 -19.84 5.21 5.84
CA ALA A 35 -20.01 5.42 7.28
C ALA A 35 -21.06 6.51 7.53
N ARG A 36 -22.04 6.21 8.39
CA ARG A 36 -23.02 7.20 8.87
C ARG A 36 -22.48 8.08 9.98
N ASP A 37 -21.56 7.54 10.79
CA ASP A 37 -20.91 8.27 11.87
C ASP A 37 -19.75 9.11 11.33
N LYS A 38 -19.71 10.39 11.70
CA LYS A 38 -18.72 11.37 11.23
C LYS A 38 -17.30 11.04 11.68
N LYS A 39 -17.12 10.52 12.91
CA LYS A 39 -15.79 10.14 13.41
C LYS A 39 -15.26 8.92 12.67
N LEU A 40 -16.11 7.95 12.36
CA LEU A 40 -15.75 6.79 11.54
C LEU A 40 -15.41 7.21 10.10
N GLN A 41 -16.17 8.13 9.50
CA GLN A 41 -15.85 8.67 8.19
C GLN A 41 -14.45 9.31 8.15
N GLU A 42 -14.13 10.14 9.14
CA GLU A 42 -12.82 10.78 9.26
C GLU A 42 -11.70 9.75 9.51
N LEU A 43 -11.93 8.79 10.41
CA LEU A 43 -10.97 7.73 10.72
C LEU A 43 -10.61 6.90 9.47
N PHE A 44 -11.63 6.44 8.74
CA PHE A 44 -11.40 5.67 7.51
C PHE A 44 -10.78 6.54 6.40
N GLY A 45 -11.15 7.81 6.31
CA GLY A 45 -10.50 8.77 5.41
C GLY A 45 -8.99 8.88 5.68
N ASN A 46 -8.62 9.04 6.96
CA ASN A 46 -7.23 9.09 7.40
C ASN A 46 -6.47 7.80 7.10
N PHE A 47 -7.10 6.63 7.25
CA PHE A 47 -6.51 5.35 6.88
C PHE A 47 -6.27 5.24 5.36
N ALA A 48 -7.22 5.66 4.53
CA ALA A 48 -7.04 5.67 3.08
C ALA A 48 -5.88 6.58 2.65
N VAL A 49 -5.77 7.78 3.23
CA VAL A 49 -4.65 8.70 2.99
C VAL A 49 -3.32 8.10 3.44
N THR A 50 -3.30 7.46 4.61
CA THR A 50 -2.10 6.80 5.14
C THR A 50 -1.64 5.66 4.24
N SER A 51 -2.55 4.83 3.74
CA SER A 51 -2.22 3.77 2.79
C SER A 51 -1.64 4.32 1.48
N ARG A 52 -2.23 5.40 0.94
CA ARG A 52 -1.67 6.08 -0.24
C ARG A 52 -0.25 6.57 0.00
N ARG A 53 0.05 7.16 1.17
CA ARG A 53 1.40 7.61 1.54
C ARG A 53 2.38 6.44 1.64
N ARG A 54 1.98 5.32 2.26
CA ARG A 54 2.80 4.11 2.33
C ARG A 54 3.14 3.53 0.96
N ILE A 55 2.18 3.51 0.03
CA ILE A 55 2.44 3.11 -1.37
C ILE A 55 3.50 4.02 -2.00
N ALA A 56 3.40 5.34 -1.81
CA ALA A 56 4.37 6.27 -2.35
C ALA A 56 5.78 6.02 -1.77
N LEU A 57 5.89 5.82 -0.46
CA LEU A 57 7.16 5.50 0.20
C LEU A 57 7.76 4.18 -0.32
N MET A 58 6.96 3.13 -0.45
CA MET A 58 7.42 1.86 -1.02
C MET A 58 7.92 2.01 -2.46
N LYS A 59 7.21 2.79 -3.29
CA LYS A 59 7.66 3.07 -4.66
C LYS A 59 8.96 3.88 -4.72
N THR A 60 9.15 4.82 -3.80
CA THR A 60 10.42 5.55 -3.67
C THR A 60 11.54 4.61 -3.26
N GLU A 61 11.29 3.73 -2.29
CA GLU A 61 12.28 2.77 -1.81
C GLU A 61 12.68 1.75 -2.88
N MET A 62 11.71 1.25 -3.66
CA MET A 62 11.97 0.43 -4.84
C MET A 62 12.93 1.13 -5.82
N LYS A 63 12.72 2.43 -6.09
CA LYS A 63 13.63 3.21 -6.94
C LYS A 63 15.04 3.31 -6.33
N ASN A 64 15.14 3.55 -5.02
CA ASN A 64 16.42 3.65 -4.30
C ASN A 64 17.21 2.33 -4.37
N LEU A 65 16.50 1.20 -4.28
CA LEU A 65 17.07 -0.15 -4.36
C LEU A 65 17.31 -0.61 -5.81
N ASN A 66 16.97 0.23 -6.80
CA ASN A 66 17.03 -0.09 -8.23
C ASN A 66 16.27 -1.39 -8.57
N ILE A 67 15.07 -1.52 -8.02
CA ILE A 67 14.12 -2.61 -8.28
C ILE A 67 12.79 -2.02 -8.77
N GLY A 68 12.12 -2.69 -9.71
CA GLY A 68 10.91 -2.20 -10.38
C GLY A 68 10.15 -3.30 -11.09
#